data_AF-A0A196NJZ1-F1
#
_entry.id   AF-A0A196NJZ1-F1
#
_cell.length_a   1.000
_cell.length_b   1.000
_cell.length_c   1.000
_cell.angle_alpha   90.00
_cell.angle_beta   90.00
_cell.angle_gamma   90.00
#
_symmetry.space_group_name_H-M   'P 1'
#
loop_
_entity.id
_entity.type
_entity.pdbx_description
1 polymer ?
#
loop_
_entity_poly.entity_id
_entity_poly.type
_entity_poly.pdbx_seq_one_letter_code
_entity_poly.pdbx_strand_id
1 'polypeptide(L)'
;MEKDRIERGRDPQVEMPDIEFAAHLIDAMNKIGPVRGSMSGPVPTDWDVILPFGTATQRLTEPWEYEALSEMCVQYHRGLTKGADPLCKPPMEWERPFED
;
A
#
# COMPACT_ATOMS: atom_id res chain seq x y z
N MET A 1 55.47 4.66 10.80
CA MET A 1 54.30 5.48 11.13
C MET A 1 53.31 5.31 10.00
N GLU A 2 52.49 4.28 10.11
CA GLU A 2 51.48 3.92 9.13
C GLU A 2 50.18 4.61 9.53
N LYS A 3 49.57 5.33 8.59
CA LYS A 3 48.39 6.15 8.83
C LYS A 3 47.17 5.25 8.92
N ASP A 4 46.43 5.35 10.03
CA ASP A 4 45.15 4.69 10.25
C ASP A 4 44.21 4.93 9.05
N ARG A 5 43.93 3.85 8.34
CA ARG A 5 42.95 3.78 7.27
C ARG A 5 41.58 3.68 7.95
N ILE A 6 40.83 4.78 7.95
CA ILE A 6 39.42 4.79 8.37
C ILE A 6 38.68 3.79 7.49
N GLU A 7 38.34 2.64 8.07
CA GLU A 7 37.44 1.68 7.44
C GLU A 7 36.09 2.38 7.28
N ARG A 8 35.63 2.51 6.03
CA ARG A 8 34.28 2.98 5.74
C ARG A 8 33.34 2.05 6.48
N GLY A 9 32.72 2.57 7.54
CA GLY A 9 31.69 1.88 8.28
C GLY A 9 30.73 1.28 7.28
N ARG A 10 30.71 -0.06 7.24
CA ARG A 10 29.61 -0.81 6.68
C ARG A 10 28.39 -0.24 7.38
N ASP A 11 27.53 0.47 6.66
CA ASP A 11 26.21 0.81 7.19
C ASP A 11 25.70 -0.49 7.82
N PRO A 12 25.40 -0.52 9.14
CA PRO A 12 24.70 -1.66 9.67
C PRO A 12 23.49 -1.77 8.75
N GLN A 13 23.37 -2.90 8.04
CA GLN A 13 22.15 -3.14 7.30
C GLN A 13 21.06 -2.98 8.35
N VAL A 14 20.33 -1.87 8.28
CA VAL A 14 19.20 -1.63 9.14
C VAL A 14 18.25 -2.72 8.67
N GLU A 15 18.29 -3.85 9.38
CA GLU A 15 17.32 -4.91 9.20
C GLU A 15 15.99 -4.24 9.47
N MET A 16 15.26 -3.96 8.39
CA MET A 16 13.90 -3.47 8.49
C MET A 16 13.18 -4.48 9.37
N PRO A 17 12.56 -4.05 10.50
CA PRO A 17 11.85 -4.98 11.35
C PRO A 17 10.83 -5.74 10.49
N ASP A 18 10.61 -7.02 10.79
CA ASP A 18 9.55 -7.82 10.17
C ASP A 18 8.22 -7.24 10.66
N ILE A 19 7.74 -6.22 9.94
CA ILE A 19 6.49 -5.56 10.22
C ILE A 19 5.41 -6.45 9.58
N GLU A 20 4.91 -7.44 10.33
CA GLU A 20 3.62 -8.09 10.02
C GLU A 20 2.44 -7.10 10.15
N PHE A 21 2.70 -5.91 10.71
CA PHE A 21 1.73 -4.84 10.87
C PHE A 21 1.10 -4.52 9.51
N ALA A 22 -0.22 -4.71 9.40
CA ALA A 22 -1.04 -4.54 8.20
C ALA A 22 -0.98 -5.64 7.13
N ALA A 23 -0.29 -6.77 7.33
CA ALA A 23 -0.38 -7.90 6.41
C ALA A 23 -1.83 -8.42 6.26
N HIS A 24 -2.62 -8.36 7.33
CA HIS A 24 -4.04 -8.69 7.33
C HIS A 24 -4.87 -7.70 6.50
N LEU A 25 -4.47 -6.43 6.38
CA LEU A 25 -5.14 -5.45 5.51
C LEU A 25 -4.90 -5.75 4.05
N ILE A 26 -3.69 -6.18 3.68
CA ILE A 26 -3.38 -6.64 2.32
C ILE A 26 -4.20 -7.88 1.99
N ASP A 27 -4.28 -8.86 2.90
CA ASP A 27 -5.11 -10.06 2.73
C ASP A 27 -6.61 -9.70 2.64
N ALA A 28 -7.10 -8.77 3.47
CA ALA A 28 -8.46 -8.26 3.41
C ALA A 28 -8.76 -7.59 2.05
N MET A 29 -7.86 -6.72 1.58
CA MET A 29 -7.97 -6.05 0.27
C MET A 29 -8.01 -7.04 -0.88
N ASN A 30 -7.16 -8.07 -0.85
CA ASN A 30 -7.16 -9.11 -1.88
C ASN A 30 -8.44 -9.94 -1.87
N LYS A 31 -9.05 -10.18 -0.70
CA LYS A 31 -10.30 -10.94 -0.57
C LYS A 31 -11.54 -10.15 -1.01
N ILE A 32 -11.65 -8.88 -0.62
CA ILE A 32 -12.76 -8.01 -1.02
C ILE A 32 -12.63 -7.56 -2.49
N GLY A 33 -11.39 -7.53 -3.00
CA GLY A 33 -11.01 -6.96 -4.28
C GLY A 33 -10.82 -5.44 -4.15
N PRO A 34 -9.69 -4.86 -4.60
CA PRO A 34 -9.43 -3.42 -4.47
C PRO A 34 -10.26 -2.55 -5.43
N VAL A 35 -10.83 -3.15 -6.48
CA VAL A 35 -11.54 -2.46 -7.56
C VAL A 35 -12.79 -3.25 -7.92
N ARG A 36 -13.89 -2.53 -8.16
CA ARG A 36 -15.18 -3.06 -8.62
C ARG A 36 -15.54 -2.52 -9.99
N GLY A 37 -16.36 -3.27 -10.72
CA GLY A 37 -16.97 -2.78 -11.95
C GLY A 37 -18.14 -1.84 -11.65
N SER A 38 -18.21 -0.72 -12.38
CA SER A 38 -19.38 0.15 -12.44
C SER A 38 -19.79 0.42 -13.89
N MET A 39 -20.95 1.03 -14.10
CA MET A 39 -21.41 1.44 -15.44
C MET A 39 -20.46 2.43 -16.13
N SER A 40 -19.68 3.19 -15.35
CA SER A 40 -18.73 4.19 -15.86
C SER A 40 -17.29 3.67 -15.90
N GLY A 41 -17.07 2.37 -15.64
CA GLY A 41 -15.75 1.76 -15.60
C GLY A 41 -15.36 1.26 -14.20
N PRO A 42 -14.11 0.84 -14.00
CA PRO A 42 -13.61 0.41 -12.71
C PRO A 42 -13.67 1.55 -11.68
N VAL A 43 -14.04 1.23 -10.45
CA VAL A 43 -14.06 2.15 -9.30
C VAL A 43 -13.40 1.48 -8.10
N PRO A 44 -12.77 2.22 -7.18
CA PRO A 44 -12.23 1.62 -5.97
C PRO A 44 -13.37 0.98 -5.16
N THR A 45 -13.05 -0.11 -4.45
CA THR A 45 -13.96 -0.66 -3.44
C THR A 45 -14.11 0.36 -2.31
N ASP A 46 -15.36 0.65 -1.94
CA ASP A 46 -15.73 1.73 -1.02
C ASP A 46 -16.47 1.18 0.22
N TRP A 47 -16.89 2.09 1.10
CA TRP A 47 -17.54 1.81 2.39
C TRP A 47 -18.77 0.91 2.30
N ASP A 48 -19.50 0.94 1.18
CA ASP A 48 -20.67 0.09 0.93
C ASP A 48 -20.35 -1.41 0.96
N VAL A 49 -19.08 -1.78 0.72
CA VAL A 49 -18.59 -3.16 0.82
C VAL A 49 -17.67 -3.37 2.00
N ILE A 50 -16.78 -2.40 2.28
CA ILE A 50 -15.76 -2.52 3.33
C ILE A 50 -16.41 -2.73 4.70
N LEU A 51 -17.44 -1.95 5.03
CA LEU A 51 -18.10 -2.04 6.33
C LEU A 51 -18.82 -3.38 6.53
N PRO A 52 -19.68 -3.87 5.60
CA PRO A 52 -20.27 -5.20 5.71
C PRO A 52 -19.24 -6.33 5.75
N PHE A 53 -18.15 -6.22 4.97
CA PHE A 53 -17.08 -7.21 4.96
C PHE A 53 -16.36 -7.30 6.31
N GLY A 54 -15.92 -6.16 6.86
CA GLY A 54 -15.25 -6.11 8.15
C GLY A 54 -16.15 -6.67 9.27
N THR A 55 -17.41 -6.25 9.27
CA THR A 55 -18.42 -6.72 10.24
C THR A 55 -18.67 -8.23 10.14
N ALA A 56 -18.85 -8.76 8.93
CA ALA A 56 -19.19 -10.17 8.74
C ALA A 56 -18.02 -11.12 9.01
N THR A 57 -16.79 -10.66 8.74
CA THR A 57 -15.58 -11.51 8.80
C THR A 57 -14.76 -11.32 10.05
N GLN A 58 -14.99 -10.23 10.81
CA GLN A 58 -14.19 -9.84 11.98
C GLN A 58 -12.69 -9.69 11.67
N ARG A 59 -12.35 -9.40 10.41
CA ARG A 59 -10.97 -9.18 9.94
C ARG A 59 -10.46 -7.76 10.17
N LEU A 60 -11.39 -6.83 10.38
CA LEU A 60 -11.12 -5.44 10.69
C LEU A 60 -11.70 -5.19 12.10
N THR A 61 -10.80 -5.09 13.06
CA THR A 61 -11.05 -4.97 14.49
C THR A 61 -11.09 -3.53 14.97
N GLU A 62 -10.35 -2.63 14.32
CA GLU A 62 -10.17 -1.25 14.77
C GLU A 62 -10.65 -0.25 13.71
N PRO A 63 -11.19 0.92 14.09
CA PRO A 63 -11.69 1.92 13.13
C PRO A 63 -10.66 2.33 12.05
N TRP A 64 -9.39 2.48 12.44
CA TRP A 64 -8.32 2.89 11.52
C TRP A 64 -8.09 1.85 10.40
N GLU A 65 -8.45 0.59 10.62
CA GLU A 65 -8.27 -0.49 9.64
C GLU A 65 -9.27 -0.36 8.49
N TYR A 66 -10.47 0.13 8.77
CA TYR A 66 -11.47 0.42 7.75
C TYR A 66 -11.04 1.62 6.91
N GLU A 67 -10.55 2.69 7.56
CA GLU A 67 -10.02 3.87 6.89
C GLU A 67 -8.80 3.51 6.02
N ALA A 68 -7.86 2.73 6.57
CA ALA A 68 -6.68 2.26 5.86
C ALA A 68 -7.06 1.40 4.65
N LEU A 69 -7.98 0.44 4.80
CA LEU A 69 -8.41 -0.41 3.70
C LEU A 69 -9.10 0.39 2.58
N SER A 70 -9.91 1.38 2.94
CA SER A 70 -10.53 2.30 1.98
C SER A 70 -9.46 3.06 1.18
N GLU A 71 -8.49 3.65 1.87
CA GLU A 71 -7.41 4.39 1.21
C GLU A 71 -6.53 3.49 0.33
N MET A 72 -6.26 2.25 0.78
CA MET A 72 -5.53 1.25 -0.01
C MET A 72 -6.26 0.94 -1.32
N CYS A 73 -7.58 0.76 -1.30
CA CYS A 73 -8.38 0.53 -2.51
C CYS A 73 -8.32 1.73 -3.47
N VAL A 74 -8.40 2.95 -2.94
CA VAL A 74 -8.26 4.20 -3.72
C VAL A 74 -6.89 4.29 -4.39
N GLN A 75 -5.81 4.08 -3.64
CA GLN A 75 -4.45 4.16 -4.19
C GLN A 75 -4.17 3.04 -5.20
N TYR A 76 -4.67 1.83 -4.97
CA TYR A 76 -4.59 0.75 -5.94
C TYR A 76 -5.29 1.13 -7.25
N HIS A 77 -6.54 1.62 -7.18
CA HIS A 77 -7.29 2.06 -8.34
C HIS A 77 -6.57 3.19 -9.11
N ARG A 78 -5.99 4.15 -8.38
CA ARG A 78 -5.20 5.23 -8.96
C ARG A 78 -3.96 4.71 -9.69
N GLY A 79 -3.23 3.78 -9.07
CA GLY A 79 -2.07 3.12 -9.68
C GLY A 79 -2.45 2.38 -10.95
N LEU A 80 -3.52 1.58 -10.89
CA LEU A 80 -4.07 0.85 -12.01
C LEU A 80 -4.46 1.78 -13.17
N THR A 81 -5.19 2.86 -12.87
CA THR A 81 -5.63 3.84 -13.87
C THR A 81 -4.46 4.54 -14.53
N LYS A 82 -3.46 4.98 -13.74
CA LYS A 82 -2.25 5.60 -14.28
C LYS A 82 -1.45 4.63 -15.16
N GLY A 83 -1.29 3.39 -14.72
CA GLY A 83 -0.56 2.37 -15.46
C GLY A 83 -1.24 1.93 -16.77
N ALA A 84 -2.52 2.22 -16.95
CA ALA A 84 -3.23 1.99 -18.20
C ALA A 84 -2.83 2.99 -19.31
N ASP A 85 -2.21 4.12 -18.96
CA ASP A 85 -1.62 5.06 -19.92
C ASP A 85 -0.20 4.59 -20.29
N PRO A 86 0.06 4.20 -21.56
CA PRO A 86 1.38 3.75 -22.01
C PRO A 86 2.49 4.82 -21.91
N LEU A 87 2.11 6.10 -21.81
CA LEU A 87 3.03 7.21 -21.64
C LEU A 87 3.26 7.58 -20.17
N CYS A 88 2.61 6.87 -19.24
CA CYS A 88 2.82 7.08 -17.81
C CYS A 88 4.24 6.69 -17.42
N LYS A 89 4.88 7.52 -16.59
CA LYS A 89 6.14 7.16 -15.95
C LYS A 89 5.94 5.90 -15.09
N PRO A 90 6.90 4.97 -15.06
CA PRO A 90 6.80 3.82 -14.17
C PRO A 90 6.75 4.27 -12.71
N PRO A 91 6.09 3.53 -11.79
CA PRO A 91 5.96 3.92 -10.39
C PRO A 91 7.27 4.21 -9.65
N MET A 92 8.37 3.57 -10.08
CA MET A 92 9.71 3.79 -9.51
C MET A 92 10.27 5.20 -9.80
N GLU A 93 9.69 5.92 -10.75
CA GLU A 93 10.06 7.28 -11.13
C GLU A 93 9.07 8.34 -10.64
N TRP A 94 8.08 7.97 -9.83
CA TRP A 94 7.17 8.94 -9.23
C TRP A 94 7.85 9.63 -8.05
N GLU A 95 7.68 10.95 -7.93
CA GLU A 95 8.11 11.69 -6.74
C GLU A 95 7.47 11.07 -5.51
N ARG A 96 8.28 10.68 -4.53
CA ARG A 96 7.76 10.08 -3.30
C ARG A 96 7.10 11.19 -2.49
N PRO A 97 5.83 11.05 -2.09
CA PRO A 97 5.12 12.12 -1.40
C PRO A 97 5.60 12.41 0.04
N PHE A 98 6.68 11.76 0.50
CA PHE A 98 7.19 11.85 1.88
C PHE A 98 8.72 12.01 1.95
N GLU A 99 9.38 12.38 0.84
CA GLU A 99 10.78 12.81 0.88
C GLU A 99 10.84 14.33 1.10
N ASP A 100 10.71 14.74 2.37
CA ASP A 100 11.16 16.03 2.91
C ASP A 100 11.95 15.75 4.21
#